data_AF-A0A220MBV8-F1
#
_entry.id   AF-A0A220MBV8-F1
#
_cell.length_a   1.000
_cell.length_b   1.000
_cell.length_c   1.000
_cell.angle_alpha   90.00
_cell.angle_beta   90.00
_cell.angle_gamma   90.00
#
_symmetry.space_group_name_H-M   'P 1'
#
loop_
_entity.id
_entity.type
_entity.pdbx_description
1 polymer ?
#
loop_
_entity_poly.entity_id
_entity_poly.type
_entity_poly.pdbx_seq_one_letter_code
_entity_poly.pdbx_strand_id
1 'polypeptide(L)'
;MNLEKWKIKNKKSRNYSHFDSRVYLDKVWDYIKDPNKIKRHGFYPFIHYTQSFKRYSKHTGIKKKNREICYSAHLDRFIYSYYSYQLNNYYNNRVKIDGINDSAIAYRDNIQLNNIHFAKKAIDFIRQKEECYIIIGDFTKFFDSLDHTYLKKMLCSLLEVEKFPDDFYAVFKNITKFSTWDMESLLNINNLKNNPKDIIKFKQLKKAISPEQYKKYKKLYIKKNSNNYGIPQGSAISAVLSNVYMLEFDKKIKTYVSEKNGLYMRYSDDFIVILPKITLEDFKEDLIYIETVIKSVPKLQLEQDKTQLFAYSNKIIRSCNEEFLENVKNGKPFMNYLGFTFDGQDVTLRDKTVSKYYYRLYRKIKTIIKNNGVTKKGKRISSKNVYLKYSIKGSKKGKGNFITYVKRVEQIFSNEKGVAQISRKHMQKIRKQLNKIK
;
A
#
# COMPACT_ATOMS: atom_id res chain seq x y z
N MET A 1 -13.22 13.33 2.57
CA MET A 1 -12.98 13.73 3.99
C MET A 1 -13.27 15.23 4.12
N ASN A 2 -13.62 15.80 5.27
CA ASN A 2 -13.72 17.26 5.40
C ASN A 2 -12.34 17.89 5.75
N LEU A 3 -12.20 19.20 5.52
CA LEU A 3 -10.93 19.90 5.70
C LEU A 3 -10.40 19.81 7.14
N GLU A 4 -11.27 19.92 8.14
CA GLU A 4 -10.85 19.85 9.55
C GLU A 4 -10.28 18.47 9.93
N LYS A 5 -10.92 17.38 9.48
CA LYS A 5 -10.35 16.02 9.64
C LYS A 5 -8.99 15.89 8.93
N TRP A 6 -8.83 16.50 7.75
CA TRP A 6 -7.55 16.52 7.05
C TRP A 6 -6.48 17.28 7.84
N LYS A 7 -6.81 18.45 8.40
CA LYS A 7 -5.90 19.26 9.22
C LYS A 7 -5.45 18.50 10.45
N ILE A 8 -6.38 17.88 11.19
CA ILE A 8 -6.06 17.05 12.38
C ILE A 8 -5.10 15.91 12.01
N LYS A 9 -5.34 15.22 10.89
CA LYS A 9 -4.48 14.14 10.39
C LYS A 9 -3.07 14.63 10.03
N ASN A 10 -2.94 15.88 9.57
CA ASN A 10 -1.69 16.48 9.12
C ASN A 10 -1.04 17.44 10.12
N LYS A 11 -1.61 17.62 11.32
CA LYS A 11 -1.12 18.57 12.34
C LYS A 11 0.36 18.39 12.69
N LYS A 12 0.84 17.14 12.74
CA LYS A 12 2.21 16.81 13.18
C LYS A 12 3.21 16.79 12.02
N SER A 13 4.41 17.30 12.28
CA SER A 13 5.56 17.12 11.41
C SER A 13 6.01 15.66 11.34
N ARG A 14 6.74 15.31 10.28
CA ARG A 14 7.33 13.98 10.11
C ARG A 14 8.76 13.97 10.63
N ASN A 15 9.13 12.89 11.32
CA ASN A 15 10.44 12.71 11.93
C ASN A 15 11.45 12.13 10.92
N TYR A 16 11.82 12.94 9.94
CA TYR A 16 12.96 12.71 9.06
C TYR A 16 13.73 14.03 8.88
N SER A 17 14.89 13.95 8.24
CA SER A 17 15.72 15.09 7.86
C SER A 17 15.63 15.30 6.35
N HIS A 18 15.66 16.55 5.90
CA HIS A 18 15.62 16.93 4.49
C HIS A 18 16.36 18.26 4.27
N PHE A 19 16.37 18.80 3.05
CA PHE A 19 17.04 20.08 2.74
C PHE A 19 16.39 21.30 3.40
N ASP A 20 15.12 21.20 3.79
CA ASP A 20 14.39 22.21 4.56
C ASP A 20 14.28 21.81 6.04
N SER A 21 13.96 22.79 6.89
CA SER A 21 13.70 22.52 8.30
C SER A 21 12.28 22.00 8.50
N ARG A 22 12.09 21.20 9.56
CA ARG A 22 10.76 20.70 9.93
C ARG A 22 9.79 21.85 10.15
N VAL A 23 8.65 21.77 9.48
CA VAL A 23 7.52 22.70 9.62
C VAL A 23 6.28 22.00 10.16
N TYR A 24 5.37 22.79 10.74
CA TYR A 24 4.07 22.35 11.23
C TYR A 24 2.96 22.97 10.38
N LEU A 25 1.82 22.30 10.29
CA LEU A 25 0.71 22.71 9.43
C LEU A 25 0.30 24.16 9.68
N ASP A 26 0.10 24.52 10.95
CA ASP A 26 -0.40 25.84 11.36
C ASP A 26 0.51 26.98 10.87
N LYS A 27 1.83 26.74 10.75
CA LYS A 27 2.80 27.73 10.25
C LYS A 27 2.83 27.87 8.73
N VAL A 28 2.38 26.86 8.00
CA VAL A 28 2.48 26.82 6.53
C VAL A 28 1.12 26.84 5.85
N TRP A 29 0.02 26.82 6.61
CA TRP A 29 -1.34 26.73 6.09
C TRP A 29 -1.65 27.83 5.08
N ASP A 30 -1.36 29.09 5.44
CA ASP A 30 -1.60 30.25 4.56
C ASP A 30 -0.67 30.29 3.33
N TYR A 31 0.41 29.53 3.36
CA TYR A 31 1.25 29.33 2.19
C TYR A 31 0.66 28.26 1.27
N ILE A 32 0.32 27.09 1.82
CA ILE A 32 -0.07 25.93 1.02
C ILE A 32 -1.48 26.04 0.42
N LYS A 33 -2.36 26.85 1.01
CA LYS A 33 -3.73 27.06 0.55
C LYS A 33 -3.84 28.08 -0.60
N ASP A 34 -2.77 28.84 -0.88
CA ASP A 34 -2.75 29.95 -1.83
C ASP A 34 -2.21 29.47 -3.20
N PRO A 35 -3.06 29.38 -4.24
CA PRO A 35 -2.66 28.91 -5.57
C PRO A 35 -1.54 29.73 -6.21
N ASN A 36 -1.48 31.05 -5.96
CA ASN A 36 -0.46 31.93 -6.55
C ASN A 36 0.94 31.61 -6.01
N LYS A 37 1.03 31.25 -4.73
CA LYS A 37 2.29 30.79 -4.12
C LYS A 37 2.70 29.44 -4.69
N ILE A 38 1.76 28.51 -4.86
CA ILE A 38 2.04 27.16 -5.36
C ILE A 38 2.49 27.18 -6.83
N LYS A 39 1.86 27.99 -7.68
CA LYS A 39 2.28 28.21 -9.07
C LYS A 39 3.77 28.57 -9.18
N ARG A 40 4.30 29.35 -8.23
CA ARG A 40 5.69 29.85 -8.21
C ARG A 40 6.61 29.01 -7.31
N HIS A 41 6.10 27.98 -6.64
CA HIS A 41 6.84 27.22 -5.66
C HIS A 41 7.93 26.34 -6.30
N GLY A 42 9.17 26.47 -5.81
CA GLY A 42 10.27 25.60 -6.17
C GLY A 42 10.34 24.39 -5.24
N PHE A 43 10.18 23.19 -5.78
CA PHE A 43 10.24 21.94 -5.01
C PHE A 43 11.66 21.42 -4.91
N TYR A 44 12.00 20.84 -3.77
CA TYR A 44 13.27 20.15 -3.58
C TYR A 44 13.27 18.77 -4.26
N PRO A 45 14.45 18.23 -4.63
CA PRO A 45 14.55 16.82 -4.99
C PRO A 45 14.07 15.95 -3.81
N PHE A 46 13.41 14.85 -4.12
CA PHE A 46 13.08 13.82 -3.13
C PHE A 46 14.37 13.18 -2.60
N ILE A 47 14.38 12.78 -1.34
CA ILE A 47 15.43 11.87 -0.88
C ILE A 47 15.00 10.43 -1.19
N HIS A 48 15.84 9.74 -1.96
CA HIS A 48 15.65 8.36 -2.39
C HIS A 48 16.36 7.39 -1.45
N TYR A 49 15.73 6.26 -1.15
CA TYR A 49 16.41 5.11 -0.53
C TYR A 49 15.74 3.79 -0.92
N THR A 50 16.54 2.74 -1.01
CA THR A 50 16.07 1.39 -1.27
C THR A 50 15.70 0.66 0.03
N GLN A 51 14.46 0.22 0.16
CA GLN A 51 14.03 -0.64 1.25
C GLN A 51 14.13 -2.12 0.87
N SER A 52 15.16 -2.80 1.38
CA SER A 52 15.36 -4.23 1.14
C SER A 52 14.67 -5.12 2.17
N PHE A 53 13.95 -6.14 1.69
CA PHE A 53 13.32 -7.18 2.49
C PHE A 53 13.87 -8.54 2.10
N LYS A 54 14.12 -9.41 3.08
CA LYS A 54 14.37 -10.84 2.83
C LYS A 54 13.03 -11.56 2.70
N ARG A 55 12.80 -12.24 1.58
CA ARG A 55 11.65 -13.10 1.33
C ARG A 55 12.13 -14.55 1.22
N TYR A 56 11.57 -15.42 2.03
CA TYR A 56 11.84 -16.85 1.95
C TYR A 56 10.83 -17.52 1.01
N SER A 57 11.34 -18.41 0.16
CA SER A 57 10.59 -19.37 -0.65
C SER A 57 11.16 -20.76 -0.35
N LYS A 58 10.30 -21.77 -0.25
CA LYS A 58 10.74 -23.16 -0.05
C LYS A 58 11.59 -23.64 -1.23
N HIS A 59 11.24 -23.23 -2.45
CA HIS A 59 11.90 -23.67 -3.70
C HIS A 59 13.17 -22.89 -4.01
N THR A 60 13.20 -21.58 -3.73
CA THR A 60 14.30 -20.70 -4.18
C THR A 60 15.10 -20.09 -3.04
N GLY A 61 14.89 -20.55 -1.80
CA GLY A 61 15.56 -20.01 -0.61
C GLY A 61 15.23 -18.54 -0.33
N ILE A 62 16.22 -17.79 0.19
CA ILE A 62 16.06 -16.40 0.59
C ILE A 62 16.37 -15.48 -0.62
N LYS A 63 15.34 -14.82 -1.15
CA LYS A 63 15.48 -13.75 -2.17
C LYS A 63 15.37 -12.37 -1.52
N LYS A 64 16.16 -11.41 -1.99
CA LYS A 64 16.01 -9.98 -1.63
C LYS A 64 14.88 -9.38 -2.49
N LYS A 65 13.94 -8.70 -1.86
CA LYS A 65 12.94 -7.85 -2.51
C LYS A 65 13.25 -6.40 -2.15
N ASN A 66 13.57 -5.59 -3.15
CA ASN A 66 13.83 -4.17 -3.01
C ASN A 66 12.56 -3.37 -3.31
N ARG A 67 12.46 -2.19 -2.73
CA ARG A 67 11.45 -1.18 -3.02
C ARG A 67 12.11 0.18 -2.99
N GLU A 68 12.03 0.90 -4.09
CA GLU A 68 12.53 2.26 -4.17
C GLU A 68 11.52 3.18 -3.48
N ILE A 69 11.98 3.97 -2.51
CA ILE A 69 11.14 4.89 -1.74
C ILE A 69 11.72 6.29 -1.84
N CYS A 70 10.83 7.23 -2.14
CA CYS A 70 11.12 8.65 -2.21
C CYS A 70 10.28 9.39 -1.17
N TYR A 71 10.89 10.30 -0.41
CA TYR A 71 10.17 11.21 0.47
C TYR A 71 10.55 12.66 0.20
N SER A 72 9.56 13.55 0.24
CA SER A 72 9.71 14.96 -0.10
C SER A 72 10.16 15.80 1.09
N ALA A 73 10.57 17.04 0.79
CA ALA A 73 10.79 18.10 1.77
C ALA A 73 9.56 18.33 2.66
N HIS A 74 9.76 18.95 3.82
CA HIS A 74 8.70 19.13 4.80
C HIS A 74 7.58 20.04 4.29
N LEU A 75 7.89 21.17 3.65
CA LEU A 75 6.90 22.05 3.03
C LEU A 75 6.22 21.37 1.82
N ASP A 76 7.01 20.80 0.90
CA ASP A 76 6.53 20.10 -0.29
C ASP A 76 5.56 18.97 0.07
N ARG A 77 5.83 18.24 1.16
CA ARG A 77 4.93 17.18 1.66
C ARG A 77 3.55 17.75 2.01
N PHE A 78 3.48 18.94 2.61
CA PHE A 78 2.21 19.60 2.93
C PHE A 78 1.47 20.04 1.67
N ILE A 79 2.18 20.58 0.68
CA ILE A 79 1.62 20.92 -0.64
C ILE A 79 1.04 19.65 -1.28
N TYR A 80 1.84 18.59 -1.46
CA TYR A 80 1.37 17.32 -2.01
C TYR A 80 0.19 16.75 -1.24
N SER A 81 0.20 16.83 0.10
CA SER A 81 -0.91 16.34 0.91
C SER A 81 -2.19 17.16 0.75
N TYR A 82 -2.10 18.46 0.50
CA TYR A 82 -3.25 19.34 0.33
C TYR A 82 -3.87 19.19 -1.05
N TYR A 83 -3.05 19.17 -2.11
CA TYR A 83 -3.52 18.87 -3.46
C TYR A 83 -4.07 17.44 -3.57
N SER A 84 -3.47 16.48 -2.85
CA SER A 84 -4.03 15.12 -2.72
C SER A 84 -5.43 15.11 -2.10
N TYR A 85 -5.68 15.98 -1.12
CA TYR A 85 -7.01 16.13 -0.51
C TYR A 85 -8.01 16.73 -1.50
N GLN A 86 -7.63 17.80 -2.21
CA GLN A 86 -8.49 18.42 -3.23
C GLN A 86 -8.84 17.41 -4.32
N LEU A 87 -7.85 16.73 -4.89
CA LEU A 87 -8.06 15.69 -5.92
C LEU A 87 -8.92 14.53 -5.40
N ASN A 88 -8.77 14.12 -4.14
CA ASN A 88 -9.63 13.09 -3.57
C ASN A 88 -11.09 13.54 -3.49
N ASN A 89 -11.37 14.81 -3.19
CA ASN A 89 -12.73 15.31 -3.17
C ASN A 89 -13.35 15.29 -4.57
N TYR A 90 -12.63 15.78 -5.59
CA TYR A 90 -13.07 15.66 -6.99
C TYR A 90 -13.29 14.21 -7.38
N TYR A 91 -12.32 13.33 -7.09
CA TYR A 91 -12.40 11.90 -7.41
C TYR A 91 -13.61 11.24 -6.75
N ASN A 92 -13.84 11.50 -5.46
CA ASN A 92 -14.95 10.92 -4.71
C ASN A 92 -16.32 11.36 -5.23
N ASN A 93 -16.43 12.56 -5.80
CA ASN A 93 -17.65 13.02 -6.45
C ASN A 93 -17.80 12.36 -7.81
N ARG A 94 -16.73 12.36 -8.62
CA ARG A 94 -16.73 11.78 -9.97
C ARG A 94 -17.13 10.31 -9.98
N VAL A 95 -16.57 9.49 -9.09
CA VAL A 95 -16.90 8.05 -9.04
C VAL A 95 -18.35 7.76 -8.64
N LYS A 96 -19.05 8.69 -7.98
CA LYS A 96 -20.49 8.54 -7.71
C LYS A 96 -21.30 8.80 -8.97
N ILE A 97 -20.95 9.87 -9.70
CA ILE A 97 -21.60 10.23 -10.98
C ILE A 97 -21.40 9.12 -12.00
N ASP A 98 -20.18 8.58 -12.10
CA ASP A 98 -19.84 7.49 -13.02
C ASP A 98 -20.37 6.11 -12.59
N GLY A 99 -21.04 5.99 -11.44
CA GLY A 99 -21.56 4.70 -10.95
C GLY A 99 -20.49 3.70 -10.49
N ILE A 100 -19.25 4.15 -10.24
CA ILE A 100 -18.10 3.31 -9.85
C ILE A 100 -17.63 3.52 -8.41
N ASN A 101 -18.51 4.03 -7.55
CA ASN A 101 -18.18 4.38 -6.18
C ASN A 101 -17.77 3.18 -5.31
N ASP A 102 -18.04 1.94 -5.74
CA ASP A 102 -17.63 0.73 -5.03
C ASP A 102 -16.49 -0.05 -5.74
N SER A 103 -15.96 0.48 -6.85
CA SER A 103 -14.89 -0.14 -7.64
C SER A 103 -13.52 0.09 -7.02
N ALA A 104 -13.04 1.34 -6.94
CA ALA A 104 -11.78 1.66 -6.30
C ALA A 104 -11.95 1.74 -4.78
N ILE A 105 -11.35 0.79 -4.06
CA ILE A 105 -11.52 0.63 -2.60
C ILE A 105 -10.29 1.07 -1.79
N ALA A 106 -9.16 1.34 -2.46
CA ALA A 106 -7.94 1.85 -1.82
C ALA A 106 -7.80 3.37 -1.94
N TYR A 107 -7.06 3.96 -0.99
CA TYR A 107 -6.67 5.38 -0.97
C TYR A 107 -7.78 6.41 -0.95
N ARG A 108 -9.02 5.99 -0.70
CA ARG A 108 -10.17 6.88 -0.57
C ARG A 108 -10.39 7.30 0.87
N ASP A 109 -10.65 8.57 1.07
CA ASP A 109 -10.75 9.18 2.40
C ASP A 109 -12.19 9.36 2.91
N ASN A 110 -13.18 9.01 2.09
CA ASN A 110 -14.61 9.03 2.39
C ASN A 110 -15.15 7.64 2.75
N ILE A 111 -14.41 6.56 2.44
CA ILE A 111 -14.83 5.20 2.77
C ILE A 111 -14.41 4.85 4.20
N GLN A 112 -15.39 4.49 5.03
CA GLN A 112 -15.15 4.06 6.42
C GLN A 112 -14.86 2.55 6.55
N LEU A 113 -14.86 1.84 5.43
CA LEU A 113 -14.48 0.44 5.33
C LEU A 113 -12.96 0.29 5.24
N ASN A 114 -12.48 -0.88 5.63
CA ASN A 114 -11.07 -1.24 5.56
C ASN A 114 -10.90 -2.58 4.82
N ASN A 115 -9.66 -3.03 4.66
CA ASN A 115 -9.33 -4.26 3.95
C ASN A 115 -10.07 -5.51 4.47
N ILE A 116 -10.43 -5.56 5.76
CA ILE A 116 -11.20 -6.67 6.36
C ILE A 116 -12.61 -6.71 5.76
N HIS A 117 -13.28 -5.55 5.67
CA HIS A 117 -14.63 -5.44 5.13
C HIS A 117 -14.68 -5.77 3.65
N PHE A 118 -13.71 -5.30 2.87
CA PHE A 118 -13.66 -5.59 1.43
C PHE A 118 -13.35 -7.06 1.15
N ALA A 119 -12.49 -7.70 1.95
CA ALA A 119 -12.28 -9.14 1.86
C ALA A 119 -13.59 -9.90 2.15
N LYS A 120 -14.32 -9.49 3.21
CA LYS A 120 -15.62 -10.08 3.55
C LYS A 120 -16.61 -9.91 2.40
N LYS A 121 -16.74 -8.70 1.84
CA LYS A 121 -17.63 -8.41 0.70
C LYS A 121 -17.37 -9.34 -0.48
N ALA A 122 -16.11 -9.56 -0.85
CA ALA A 122 -15.76 -10.49 -1.93
C ALA A 122 -16.15 -11.94 -1.61
N ILE A 123 -15.81 -12.42 -0.41
CA ILE A 123 -16.07 -13.81 -0.01
C ILE A 123 -17.56 -14.09 0.15
N ASP A 124 -18.31 -13.18 0.77
CA ASP A 124 -19.76 -13.29 0.88
C ASP A 124 -20.42 -13.34 -0.49
N PHE A 125 -19.94 -12.52 -1.43
CA PHE A 125 -20.45 -12.49 -2.80
C PHE A 125 -20.20 -13.83 -3.52
N ILE A 126 -19.01 -14.42 -3.38
CA ILE A 126 -18.70 -15.76 -3.92
C ILE A 126 -19.68 -16.80 -3.38
N ARG A 127 -19.87 -16.82 -2.05
CA ARG A 127 -20.81 -17.76 -1.41
C ARG A 127 -22.24 -17.55 -1.88
N GLN A 128 -22.68 -16.31 -2.05
CA GLN A 128 -24.04 -15.98 -2.50
C GLN A 128 -24.31 -16.45 -3.92
N LYS A 129 -23.30 -16.43 -4.80
CA LYS A 129 -23.47 -16.80 -6.21
C LYS A 129 -23.46 -18.32 -6.46
N GLU A 130 -22.97 -19.10 -5.49
CA GLU A 130 -22.85 -20.57 -5.48
C GLU A 130 -21.92 -21.15 -6.55
N GLU A 131 -21.97 -20.61 -7.77
CA GLU A 131 -21.14 -20.94 -8.90
C GLU A 131 -20.60 -19.68 -9.58
N CYS A 132 -19.28 -19.52 -9.62
CA CYS A 132 -18.63 -18.36 -10.23
C CYS A 132 -17.17 -18.61 -10.59
N TYR A 133 -16.67 -17.83 -11.54
CA TYR A 133 -15.25 -17.65 -11.78
C TYR A 133 -14.73 -16.40 -11.06
N ILE A 134 -13.49 -16.47 -10.58
CA ILE A 134 -12.82 -15.43 -9.81
C ILE A 134 -11.48 -15.13 -10.45
N ILE A 135 -11.23 -13.85 -10.74
CA ILE A 135 -9.96 -13.34 -11.25
C ILE A 135 -9.35 -12.46 -10.17
N ILE A 136 -8.12 -12.76 -9.76
CA ILE A 136 -7.32 -11.92 -8.89
C ILE A 136 -6.07 -11.48 -9.66
N GLY A 137 -5.96 -10.19 -9.95
CA GLY A 137 -4.84 -9.61 -10.70
C GLY A 137 -4.00 -8.63 -9.89
N ASP A 138 -2.77 -8.41 -10.32
CA ASP A 138 -1.81 -7.43 -9.77
C ASP A 138 -1.07 -6.77 -10.96
N PHE A 139 -0.89 -5.45 -10.93
CA PHE A 139 -0.19 -4.73 -11.99
C PHE A 139 1.33 -4.63 -11.74
N THR A 140 2.13 -4.93 -12.76
CA THR A 140 3.59 -4.87 -12.70
C THR A 140 4.07 -3.42 -12.52
N LYS A 141 4.89 -3.17 -11.49
CA LYS A 141 5.55 -1.87 -11.24
C LYS A 141 4.61 -0.65 -11.36
N PHE A 142 3.37 -0.79 -10.89
CA PHE A 142 2.27 0.14 -11.16
C PHE A 142 2.61 1.64 -11.03
N PHE A 143 3.20 2.08 -9.92
CA PHE A 143 3.57 3.50 -9.75
C PHE A 143 4.69 3.95 -10.68
N ASP A 144 5.63 3.05 -10.98
CA ASP A 144 6.81 3.34 -11.81
C ASP A 144 6.46 3.31 -13.31
N SER A 145 5.28 2.81 -13.70
CA SER A 145 4.87 2.68 -15.11
C SER A 145 3.87 3.75 -15.57
N LEU A 146 3.24 4.52 -14.67
CA LEU A 146 2.18 5.46 -15.04
C LEU A 146 2.62 6.47 -16.11
N ASP A 147 1.96 6.47 -17.26
CA ASP A 147 2.25 7.39 -18.36
C ASP A 147 1.89 8.83 -17.99
N HIS A 148 2.81 9.78 -18.20
CA HIS A 148 2.59 11.18 -17.79
C HIS A 148 1.53 11.88 -18.63
N THR A 149 1.48 11.60 -19.94
CA THR A 149 0.52 12.21 -20.85
C THR A 149 -0.89 11.74 -20.53
N TYR A 150 -1.06 10.42 -20.36
CA TYR A 150 -2.35 9.84 -19.97
C TYR A 150 -2.80 10.29 -18.58
N LEU A 151 -1.88 10.34 -17.59
CA LEU A 151 -2.20 10.85 -16.27
C LEU A 151 -2.69 12.30 -16.31
N LYS A 152 -2.05 13.15 -17.12
CA LYS A 152 -2.50 14.54 -17.33
C LYS A 152 -3.90 14.59 -17.93
N LYS A 153 -4.18 13.78 -18.96
CA LYS A 153 -5.51 13.66 -19.58
C LYS A 153 -6.57 13.30 -18.53
N MET A 154 -6.30 12.28 -17.71
CA MET A 154 -7.24 11.83 -16.67
C MET A 154 -7.46 12.88 -15.59
N LEU A 155 -6.43 13.64 -15.23
CA LEU A 155 -6.56 14.75 -14.29
C LEU A 155 -7.38 15.93 -14.86
N CYS A 156 -7.19 16.30 -16.13
CA CYS A 156 -8.05 17.28 -16.80
C CYS A 156 -9.51 16.82 -16.85
N SER A 157 -9.74 15.56 -17.23
CA SER A 157 -11.08 14.94 -17.24
C SER A 157 -11.74 14.94 -15.87
N LEU A 158 -10.98 14.66 -14.81
CA LEU A 158 -11.48 14.68 -13.44
C LEU A 158 -11.88 16.08 -12.97
N LEU A 159 -11.09 17.09 -13.33
CA LEU A 159 -11.34 18.48 -12.94
C LEU A 159 -12.35 19.17 -13.87
N GLU A 160 -12.76 18.52 -14.95
CA GLU A 160 -13.67 19.05 -15.97
C GLU A 160 -13.15 20.34 -16.59
N VAL A 161 -11.85 20.34 -16.92
CA VAL A 161 -11.15 21.48 -17.53
C VAL A 161 -10.41 21.05 -18.79
N GLU A 162 -10.40 21.91 -19.80
CA GLU A 162 -9.57 21.71 -21.00
C GLU A 162 -8.09 21.87 -20.68
N LYS A 163 -7.77 22.91 -19.89
CA LYS A 163 -6.42 23.25 -19.49
C LYS A 163 -6.26 23.16 -17.98
N PHE A 164 -5.19 22.48 -17.58
CA PHE A 164 -4.85 22.26 -16.19
C PHE A 164 -4.55 23.61 -15.48
N PRO A 165 -5.16 23.90 -14.31
CA PRO A 165 -4.85 25.11 -13.53
C PRO A 165 -3.36 25.20 -13.21
N ASP A 166 -2.80 26.40 -13.21
CA ASP A 166 -1.36 26.61 -13.13
C ASP A 166 -0.72 26.07 -11.84
N ASP A 167 -1.43 26.17 -10.73
CA ASP A 167 -0.99 25.69 -9.43
C ASP A 167 -1.03 24.15 -9.36
N PHE A 168 -2.10 23.52 -9.86
CA PHE A 168 -2.16 22.08 -10.06
C PHE A 168 -1.06 21.62 -11.01
N TYR A 169 -0.80 22.36 -12.10
CA TYR A 169 0.26 22.05 -13.06
C TYR A 169 1.65 22.10 -12.43
N ALA A 170 1.92 23.06 -11.55
CA ALA A 170 3.19 23.11 -10.81
C ALA A 170 3.41 21.83 -9.97
N VAL A 171 2.35 21.33 -9.32
CA VAL A 171 2.38 20.07 -8.54
C VAL A 171 2.53 18.86 -9.46
N PHE A 172 1.75 18.79 -10.54
CA PHE A 172 1.81 17.71 -11.53
C PHE A 172 3.19 17.63 -12.21
N LYS A 173 3.76 18.78 -12.60
CA LYS A 173 5.08 18.86 -13.20
C LYS A 173 6.15 18.33 -12.25
N ASN A 174 6.09 18.69 -10.96
CA ASN A 174 7.07 18.20 -9.99
C ASN A 174 6.91 16.74 -9.62
N ILE A 175 5.70 16.17 -9.63
CA ILE A 175 5.52 14.74 -9.34
C ILE A 175 5.90 13.85 -10.52
N THR A 176 5.78 14.34 -11.76
CA THR A 176 6.11 13.59 -12.98
C THR A 176 7.57 13.76 -13.39
N LYS A 177 8.06 15.01 -13.39
CA LYS A 177 9.46 15.37 -13.63
C LYS A 177 10.23 15.55 -12.33
N PHE A 178 9.93 14.69 -11.36
CA PHE A 178 10.58 14.70 -10.05
C PHE A 178 12.08 14.50 -10.21
N SER A 179 12.83 14.98 -9.22
CA SER A 179 14.25 14.68 -9.08
C SER A 179 14.51 14.03 -7.75
N THR A 180 15.61 13.29 -7.66
CA THR A 180 16.01 12.55 -6.47
C THR A 180 17.44 12.87 -6.07
N TRP A 181 17.72 12.70 -4.79
CA TRP A 181 19.04 12.68 -4.21
C TRP A 181 19.15 11.40 -3.37
N ASP A 182 20.14 10.57 -3.64
CA ASP A 182 20.29 9.31 -2.93
C ASP A 182 20.70 9.51 -1.46
N MET A 183 20.01 8.82 -0.54
CA MET A 183 20.29 8.90 0.90
C MET A 183 21.72 8.47 1.23
N GLU A 184 22.30 7.52 0.51
CA GLU A 184 23.67 7.07 0.75
C GLU A 184 24.68 8.18 0.54
N SER A 185 24.50 8.97 -0.53
CA SER A 185 25.34 10.15 -0.77
C SER A 185 25.20 11.20 0.34
N LEU A 186 23.99 11.42 0.86
CA LEU A 186 23.76 12.34 1.99
C LEU A 186 24.39 11.83 3.28
N LEU A 187 24.34 10.53 3.55
CA LEU A 187 25.00 9.92 4.69
C LEU A 187 26.52 10.13 4.61
N ASN A 188 27.11 9.90 3.44
CA ASN A 188 28.56 10.09 3.22
C ASN A 188 28.99 11.54 3.44
N ILE A 189 28.24 12.53 2.94
CA ILE A 189 28.54 13.96 3.19
C ILE A 189 28.51 14.30 4.68
N ASN A 190 27.72 13.58 5.48
CA ASN A 190 27.61 13.77 6.93
C ASN A 190 28.56 12.85 7.72
N ASN A 191 29.49 12.15 7.08
CA ASN A 191 30.36 11.15 7.72
C ASN A 191 29.58 10.04 8.46
N LEU A 192 28.44 9.64 7.92
CA LEU A 192 27.56 8.60 8.44
C LEU A 192 27.56 7.38 7.51
N LYS A 193 27.39 6.18 8.09
CA LYS A 193 27.33 4.92 7.33
C LYS A 193 25.88 4.49 7.07
N ASN A 194 25.64 3.73 6.00
CA ASN A 194 24.33 3.14 5.67
C ASN A 194 23.97 1.96 6.60
N ASN A 195 23.77 2.25 7.89
CA ASN A 195 23.39 1.28 8.91
C ASN A 195 22.26 1.82 9.81
N PRO A 196 21.50 0.95 10.51
CA PRO A 196 20.36 1.39 11.31
C PRO A 196 20.66 2.46 12.37
N LYS A 197 21.84 2.43 12.99
CA LYS A 197 22.23 3.38 14.06
C LYS A 197 22.45 4.78 13.47
N ASP A 198 23.20 4.87 12.39
CA ASP A 198 23.55 6.15 11.77
C ASP A 198 22.39 6.73 10.96
N ILE A 199 21.51 5.90 10.37
CA ILE A 199 20.25 6.37 9.78
C ILE A 199 19.35 7.04 10.84
N ILE A 200 19.34 6.54 12.08
CA ILE A 200 18.58 7.19 13.17
C ILE A 200 19.18 8.56 13.49
N LYS A 201 20.51 8.67 13.57
CA LYS A 201 21.19 9.96 13.78
C LYS A 201 20.90 10.93 12.62
N PHE A 202 21.02 10.47 11.38
CA PHE A 202 20.72 11.27 10.20
C PHE A 202 19.31 11.86 10.24
N LYS A 203 18.31 11.03 10.60
CA LYS A 203 16.91 11.48 10.74
C LYS A 203 16.72 12.53 11.82
N GLN A 204 17.60 12.59 12.83
CA GLN A 204 17.52 13.56 13.92
C GLN A 204 18.09 14.94 13.53
N LEU A 205 18.94 15.01 12.51
CA LEU A 205 19.48 16.28 12.00
C LEU A 205 18.35 17.28 11.67
N LYS A 206 18.62 18.56 11.88
CA LYS A 206 17.67 19.66 11.59
C LYS A 206 17.45 19.82 10.07
N LYS A 207 18.52 19.64 9.30
CA LYS A 207 18.56 19.56 7.84
C LYS A 207 19.52 18.45 7.44
N ALA A 208 19.32 17.85 6.27
CA ALA A 208 20.13 16.75 5.76
C ALA A 208 21.56 17.21 5.47
N ILE A 209 21.71 18.43 4.96
CA ILE A 209 22.96 19.13 4.69
C ILE A 209 22.72 20.65 4.82
N SER A 210 23.79 21.45 4.91
CA SER A 210 23.67 22.91 4.93
C SER A 210 23.28 23.48 3.55
N PRO A 211 22.76 24.72 3.47
CA PRO A 211 22.49 25.38 2.19
C PRO A 211 23.74 25.52 1.29
N GLU A 212 24.91 25.77 1.87
CA GLU A 212 26.19 25.88 1.15
C GLU A 212 26.59 24.52 0.56
N GLN A 213 26.49 23.45 1.36
CA GLN A 213 26.71 22.08 0.88
C GLN A 213 25.71 21.71 -0.22
N TYR A 214 24.43 22.07 -0.08
CA TYR A 214 23.44 21.84 -1.13
C TYR A 214 23.83 22.53 -2.43
N LYS A 215 24.21 23.81 -2.38
CA LYS A 215 24.67 24.57 -3.57
C LYS A 215 25.91 23.92 -4.21
N LYS A 216 26.87 23.47 -3.40
CA LYS A 216 28.10 22.80 -3.84
C LYS A 216 27.81 21.48 -4.55
N TYR A 217 26.93 20.65 -3.97
CA TYR A 217 26.77 19.25 -4.37
C TYR A 217 25.55 18.99 -5.27
N LYS A 218 24.62 19.96 -5.45
CA LYS A 218 23.38 19.76 -6.22
C LYS A 218 23.61 19.28 -7.65
N LYS A 219 24.65 19.78 -8.34
CA LYS A 219 24.95 19.40 -9.73
C LYS A 219 25.47 17.96 -9.84
N LEU A 220 26.07 17.44 -8.76
CA LEU A 220 26.69 16.12 -8.74
C LEU A 220 25.69 15.00 -8.40
N TYR A 221 24.76 15.24 -7.47
CA TYR A 221 23.91 14.16 -6.93
C TYR A 221 22.43 14.23 -7.29
N ILE A 222 21.93 15.37 -7.80
CA ILE A 222 20.53 15.46 -8.21
C ILE A 222 20.34 14.70 -9.53
N LYS A 223 19.48 13.67 -9.48
CA LYS A 223 19.07 12.89 -10.65
C LYS A 223 17.64 13.25 -11.01
N LYS A 224 17.40 13.70 -12.24
CA LYS A 224 16.05 14.01 -12.72
C LYS A 224 15.41 12.75 -13.32
N ASN A 225 14.09 12.60 -13.17
CA ASN A 225 13.34 11.63 -13.95
C ASN A 225 13.29 12.11 -15.42
N SER A 226 14.09 11.48 -16.28
CA SER A 226 14.11 11.74 -17.72
C SER A 226 12.95 11.04 -18.44
N ASN A 227 12.31 10.06 -17.80
CA ASN A 227 11.22 9.31 -18.41
C ASN A 227 9.95 10.16 -18.57
N ASN A 228 9.11 9.76 -19.52
CA ASN A 228 7.74 10.27 -19.69
C ASN A 228 6.71 9.43 -18.93
N TYR A 229 7.17 8.68 -17.93
CA TYR A 229 6.34 7.81 -17.11
C TYR A 229 6.93 7.67 -15.69
N GLY A 230 6.13 7.13 -14.79
CA GLY A 230 6.46 6.86 -13.39
C GLY A 230 6.28 8.05 -12.46
N ILE A 231 5.83 7.79 -11.23
CA ILE A 231 5.68 8.77 -10.16
C ILE A 231 6.33 8.25 -8.86
N PRO A 232 6.88 9.11 -7.99
CA PRO A 232 7.65 8.66 -6.84
C PRO A 232 6.78 7.92 -5.82
N GLN A 233 7.18 6.69 -5.49
CA GLN A 233 6.56 5.92 -4.41
C GLN A 233 6.93 6.52 -3.04
N GLY A 234 5.93 6.97 -2.29
CA GLY A 234 6.11 7.56 -0.95
C GLY A 234 5.71 9.04 -0.85
N SER A 235 5.40 9.69 -1.97
CA SER A 235 4.77 11.02 -1.95
C SER A 235 3.32 10.95 -1.45
N ALA A 236 2.86 12.04 -0.83
CA ALA A 236 1.50 12.14 -0.28
C ALA A 236 0.40 12.22 -1.36
N ILE A 237 0.75 12.51 -2.61
CA ILE A 237 -0.18 12.64 -3.73
C ILE A 237 -0.25 11.39 -4.63
N SER A 238 0.80 10.57 -4.68
CA SER A 238 0.90 9.45 -5.64
C SER A 238 -0.29 8.48 -5.56
N ALA A 239 -0.82 8.26 -4.34
CA ALA A 239 -1.94 7.38 -4.08
C ALA A 239 -3.25 7.83 -4.75
N VAL A 240 -3.55 9.13 -4.77
CA VAL A 240 -4.75 9.62 -5.46
C VAL A 240 -4.51 9.64 -6.97
N LEU A 241 -3.30 10.01 -7.42
CA LEU A 241 -2.96 10.00 -8.84
C LEU A 241 -3.11 8.61 -9.46
N SER A 242 -2.75 7.55 -8.73
CA SER A 242 -2.97 6.18 -9.21
C SER A 242 -4.44 5.79 -9.31
N ASN A 243 -5.33 6.39 -8.52
CA ASN A 243 -6.77 6.20 -8.68
C ASN A 243 -7.32 6.99 -9.86
N VAL A 244 -6.89 8.24 -10.03
CA VAL A 244 -7.26 9.08 -11.18
C VAL A 244 -6.84 8.42 -12.49
N TYR A 245 -5.64 7.85 -12.54
CA TYR A 245 -5.13 7.11 -13.70
C TYR A 245 -6.05 5.96 -14.13
N MET A 246 -6.75 5.34 -13.18
CA MET A 246 -7.57 4.16 -13.41
C MET A 246 -9.06 4.49 -13.59
N LEU A 247 -9.45 5.77 -13.70
CA LEU A 247 -10.87 6.16 -13.79
C LEU A 247 -11.60 5.50 -14.96
N GLU A 248 -11.09 5.65 -16.19
CA GLU A 248 -11.71 5.06 -17.39
C GLU A 248 -11.68 3.52 -17.35
N PHE A 249 -10.59 2.95 -16.84
CA PHE A 249 -10.44 1.52 -16.63
C PHE A 249 -11.50 0.97 -15.68
N ASP A 250 -11.60 1.57 -14.48
CA ASP A 250 -12.53 1.17 -13.44
C ASP A 250 -13.97 1.26 -13.97
N LYS A 251 -14.29 2.29 -14.77
CA LYS A 251 -15.59 2.45 -15.44
C LYS A 251 -15.90 1.32 -16.40
N LYS A 252 -15.02 1.05 -17.37
CA LYS A 252 -15.22 -0.02 -18.37
C LYS A 252 -15.39 -1.39 -17.71
N ILE A 253 -14.50 -1.75 -16.77
CA ILE A 253 -14.58 -3.03 -16.07
C ILE A 253 -15.85 -3.11 -15.21
N LYS A 254 -16.20 -2.05 -14.47
CA LYS A 254 -17.41 -2.05 -13.62
C LYS A 254 -18.67 -2.22 -14.45
N THR A 255 -18.81 -1.50 -15.56
CA THR A 255 -19.97 -1.61 -16.46
C THR A 255 -20.13 -3.05 -16.94
N TYR A 256 -19.08 -3.61 -17.56
CA TYR A 256 -19.08 -4.97 -18.08
C TYR A 256 -19.40 -6.04 -17.02
N VAL A 257 -18.78 -5.94 -15.85
CA VAL A 257 -18.99 -6.89 -14.75
C VAL A 257 -20.40 -6.77 -14.16
N SER A 258 -20.97 -5.56 -14.13
CA SER A 258 -22.31 -5.34 -13.57
C SER A 258 -23.41 -5.91 -14.46
N GLU A 259 -23.26 -5.83 -15.78
CA GLU A 259 -24.16 -6.46 -16.77
C GLU A 259 -24.26 -7.98 -16.54
N LYS A 260 -23.16 -8.60 -16.09
CA LYS A 260 -23.09 -10.02 -15.73
C LYS A 260 -23.45 -10.32 -14.28
N ASN A 261 -24.05 -9.38 -13.56
CA ASN A 261 -24.38 -9.51 -12.14
C ASN A 261 -23.17 -9.90 -11.26
N GLY A 262 -21.97 -9.49 -11.67
CA GLY A 262 -20.70 -9.80 -11.03
C GLY A 262 -20.23 -8.72 -10.04
N LEU A 263 -19.05 -8.94 -9.47
CA LEU A 263 -18.40 -8.02 -8.54
C LEU A 263 -17.01 -7.63 -9.05
N TYR A 264 -16.74 -6.34 -9.07
CA TYR A 264 -15.42 -5.79 -9.34
C TYR A 264 -14.95 -4.88 -8.21
N MET A 265 -13.72 -5.08 -7.72
CA MET A 265 -13.07 -4.16 -6.78
C MET A 265 -11.56 -4.05 -7.06
N ARG A 266 -11.01 -2.83 -7.02
CA ARG A 266 -9.58 -2.54 -7.15
C ARG A 266 -9.01 -1.94 -5.89
N TYR A 267 -7.97 -2.57 -5.36
CA TYR A 267 -7.17 -2.11 -4.24
C TYR A 267 -5.78 -1.70 -4.71
N SER A 268 -5.61 -0.43 -5.10
CA SER A 268 -4.33 0.09 -5.61
C SER A 268 -3.94 -0.61 -6.92
N ASP A 269 -2.93 -1.47 -6.85
CA ASP A 269 -2.32 -2.29 -7.90
C ASP A 269 -2.97 -3.68 -7.99
N ASP A 270 -3.67 -4.12 -6.94
CA ASP A 270 -4.41 -5.38 -6.92
C ASP A 270 -5.86 -5.16 -7.36
N PHE A 271 -6.47 -6.12 -8.06
CA PHE A 271 -7.91 -6.13 -8.31
C PHE A 271 -8.52 -7.52 -8.19
N ILE A 272 -9.84 -7.57 -8.02
CA ILE A 272 -10.64 -8.79 -8.06
C ILE A 272 -11.85 -8.58 -8.97
N VAL A 273 -12.13 -9.57 -9.82
CA VAL A 273 -13.36 -9.69 -10.60
C VAL A 273 -13.99 -11.04 -10.25
N ILE A 274 -15.31 -11.06 -10.03
CA ILE A 274 -16.07 -12.27 -9.68
C ILE A 274 -17.29 -12.31 -10.59
N LEU A 275 -17.42 -13.38 -11.37
CA LEU A 275 -18.40 -13.50 -12.44
C LEU A 275 -19.22 -14.79 -12.26
N PRO A 276 -20.54 -14.69 -12.01
CA PRO A 276 -21.38 -15.84 -11.67
C PRO A 276 -21.90 -16.60 -12.90
N LYS A 277 -22.05 -17.92 -12.77
CA LYS A 277 -22.81 -18.79 -13.70
C LYS A 277 -22.43 -18.60 -15.18
N ILE A 278 -21.17 -18.79 -15.49
CA ILE A 278 -20.61 -18.56 -16.82
C ILE A 278 -20.12 -19.91 -17.36
N THR A 279 -20.36 -20.21 -18.63
CA THR A 279 -19.76 -21.39 -19.27
C THR A 279 -18.24 -21.21 -19.37
N LEU A 280 -17.51 -22.28 -19.67
CA LEU A 280 -16.07 -22.17 -19.84
C LEU A 280 -15.73 -21.23 -21.01
N GLU A 281 -16.50 -21.29 -22.09
CA GLU A 281 -16.38 -20.46 -23.30
C GLU A 281 -16.66 -18.99 -22.99
N ASP A 282 -17.78 -18.68 -22.34
CA ASP A 282 -18.12 -17.30 -21.96
C ASP A 282 -17.03 -16.69 -21.05
N PHE A 283 -16.44 -17.48 -20.15
CA PHE A 283 -15.38 -16.98 -19.27
C PHE A 283 -14.07 -16.68 -20.03
N LYS A 284 -13.78 -17.40 -21.13
CA LYS A 284 -12.67 -17.02 -22.03
C LYS A 284 -12.92 -15.66 -22.65
N GLU A 285 -14.14 -15.40 -23.11
CA GLU A 285 -14.52 -14.10 -23.68
C GLU A 285 -14.39 -12.97 -22.63
N ASP A 286 -14.81 -13.23 -21.39
CA ASP A 286 -14.65 -12.29 -20.28
C ASP A 286 -13.17 -11.94 -20.03
N LEU A 287 -12.28 -12.94 -20.05
CA LEU A 287 -10.85 -12.71 -19.91
C LEU A 287 -10.28 -11.88 -21.07
N ILE A 288 -10.66 -12.19 -22.32
CA ILE A 288 -10.24 -11.42 -23.50
C ILE A 288 -10.70 -9.96 -23.39
N TYR A 289 -11.93 -9.72 -22.95
CA TYR A 289 -12.44 -8.37 -22.73
C TYR A 289 -11.60 -7.63 -21.68
N ILE A 290 -11.37 -8.25 -20.51
CA ILE A 290 -10.60 -7.63 -19.42
C ILE A 290 -9.17 -7.32 -19.89
N GLU A 291 -8.52 -8.24 -20.61
CA GLU A 291 -7.21 -8.00 -21.21
C GLU A 291 -7.21 -6.85 -22.21
N THR A 292 -8.25 -6.76 -23.03
CA THR A 292 -8.41 -5.67 -24.01
C THR A 292 -8.52 -4.32 -23.32
N VAL A 293 -9.29 -4.26 -22.24
CA VAL A 293 -9.42 -3.04 -21.42
C VAL A 293 -8.09 -2.70 -20.75
N ILE A 294 -7.34 -3.68 -20.23
CA ILE A 294 -5.99 -3.46 -19.68
C ILE A 294 -5.05 -2.89 -20.75
N LYS A 295 -5.00 -3.50 -21.94
CA LYS A 295 -4.16 -3.08 -23.08
C LYS A 295 -4.54 -1.68 -23.59
N SER A 296 -5.79 -1.25 -23.40
CA SER A 296 -6.24 0.09 -23.76
C SER A 296 -5.69 1.21 -22.86
N VAL A 297 -5.18 0.87 -21.68
CA VAL A 297 -4.58 1.83 -20.75
C VAL A 297 -3.06 1.88 -20.99
N PRO A 298 -2.49 3.05 -21.33
CA PRO A 298 -1.06 3.18 -21.61
C PRO A 298 -0.19 2.62 -20.47
N LYS A 299 0.84 1.84 -20.81
CA LYS A 299 1.84 1.28 -19.87
C LYS A 299 1.25 0.48 -18.67
N LEU A 300 -0.02 0.08 -18.74
CA LEU A 300 -0.61 -0.81 -17.76
C LEU A 300 -0.32 -2.25 -18.19
N GLN A 301 0.30 -3.03 -17.30
CA GLN A 301 0.68 -4.42 -17.58
C GLN A 301 0.29 -5.29 -16.40
N LEU A 302 -0.35 -6.41 -16.70
CA LEU A 302 -0.72 -7.42 -15.73
C LEU A 302 0.49 -8.28 -15.38
N GLU A 303 0.70 -8.54 -14.09
CA GLU A 303 1.72 -9.46 -13.63
C GLU A 303 1.20 -10.90 -13.75
N GLN A 304 1.50 -11.56 -14.87
CA GLN A 304 1.03 -12.92 -15.18
C GLN A 304 1.30 -13.91 -14.02
N ASP A 305 2.52 -13.92 -13.48
CA ASP A 305 2.94 -14.80 -12.36
C ASP A 305 2.14 -14.61 -11.06
N LYS A 306 1.48 -13.47 -10.88
CA LYS A 306 0.64 -13.18 -9.71
C LYS A 306 -0.84 -13.25 -10.00
N THR A 307 -1.22 -13.31 -11.27
CA THR A 307 -2.61 -13.44 -11.67
C THR A 307 -3.08 -14.84 -11.28
N GLN A 308 -4.22 -14.92 -10.63
CA GLN A 308 -4.80 -16.18 -10.17
C GLN A 308 -6.26 -16.26 -10.61
N LEU A 309 -6.60 -17.37 -11.25
CA LEU A 309 -7.93 -17.70 -11.69
C LEU A 309 -8.46 -18.87 -10.85
N PHE A 310 -9.70 -18.73 -10.39
CA PHE A 310 -10.38 -19.78 -9.66
C PHE A 310 -11.77 -20.04 -10.22
N ALA A 311 -12.18 -21.30 -10.20
CA ALA A 311 -13.57 -21.69 -10.32
C ALA A 311 -14.09 -22.07 -8.92
N TYR A 312 -15.29 -21.61 -8.59
CA TYR A 312 -15.99 -21.94 -7.35
C TYR A 312 -17.33 -22.58 -7.69
N SER A 313 -17.59 -23.77 -7.15
CA SER A 313 -18.87 -24.46 -7.26
C SER A 313 -19.00 -25.45 -6.11
N ASN A 314 -20.22 -25.71 -5.62
CA ASN A 314 -20.50 -26.68 -4.54
C ASN A 314 -19.62 -26.49 -3.29
N LYS A 315 -19.35 -25.22 -2.92
CA LYS A 315 -18.47 -24.85 -1.80
C LYS A 315 -17.00 -25.30 -1.94
N ILE A 316 -16.58 -25.66 -3.14
CA ILE A 316 -15.21 -26.02 -3.47
C ILE A 316 -14.61 -24.91 -4.34
N ILE A 317 -13.42 -24.43 -3.98
CA ILE A 317 -12.64 -23.53 -4.82
C ILE A 317 -11.45 -24.27 -5.44
N ARG A 318 -11.32 -24.22 -6.76
CA ARG A 318 -10.21 -24.81 -7.50
C ARG A 318 -9.48 -23.73 -8.30
N SER A 319 -8.16 -23.83 -8.36
CA SER A 319 -7.39 -23.04 -9.33
C SER A 319 -7.69 -23.57 -10.73
N CYS A 320 -7.88 -22.66 -11.69
CA CYS A 320 -8.05 -22.97 -13.11
C CYS A 320 -7.07 -22.21 -14.01
N ASN A 321 -5.93 -21.75 -13.46
CA ASN A 321 -4.89 -21.05 -14.23
C ASN A 321 -4.50 -21.78 -15.52
N GLU A 322 -4.24 -23.08 -15.47
CA GLU A 322 -3.77 -23.85 -16.64
C GLU A 322 -4.79 -23.94 -17.76
N GLU A 323 -6.08 -23.70 -17.48
CA GLU A 323 -7.15 -23.70 -18.48
C GLU A 323 -7.18 -22.41 -19.31
N PHE A 324 -6.64 -21.31 -18.78
CA PHE A 324 -6.81 -19.97 -19.37
C PHE A 324 -5.54 -19.12 -19.45
N LEU A 325 -4.46 -19.47 -18.75
CA LEU A 325 -3.21 -18.70 -18.71
C LEU A 325 -2.06 -19.53 -19.26
N GLU A 326 -1.35 -18.97 -20.23
CA GLU A 326 -0.16 -19.59 -20.80
C GLU A 326 0.97 -19.71 -19.77
N ASN A 327 1.55 -20.91 -19.65
CA ASN A 327 2.71 -21.19 -18.79
C ASN A 327 2.50 -20.91 -17.28
N VAL A 328 1.26 -20.72 -16.82
CA VAL A 328 0.95 -20.50 -15.40
C VAL A 328 0.34 -21.76 -14.80
N LYS A 329 1.09 -22.43 -13.92
CA LYS A 329 0.62 -23.63 -13.23
C LYS A 329 -0.54 -23.36 -12.28
N ASN A 330 -1.34 -24.39 -12.07
CA ASN A 330 -2.42 -24.34 -11.10
C ASN A 330 -1.88 -24.12 -9.68
N GLY A 331 -2.54 -23.20 -8.98
CA GLY A 331 -2.24 -22.83 -7.62
C GLY A 331 -2.82 -23.80 -6.59
N LYS A 332 -2.83 -23.35 -5.33
CA LYS A 332 -3.46 -24.09 -4.24
C LYS A 332 -4.99 -23.97 -4.31
N PRO A 333 -5.76 -24.91 -3.72
CA PRO A 333 -7.22 -24.88 -3.68
C PRO A 333 -7.74 -23.88 -2.63
N PHE A 334 -7.22 -22.64 -2.67
CA PHE A 334 -7.68 -21.53 -1.87
C PHE A 334 -7.23 -20.21 -2.48
N MET A 335 -8.09 -19.20 -2.40
CA MET A 335 -7.76 -17.84 -2.84
C MET A 335 -7.17 -17.03 -1.68
N ASN A 336 -6.23 -16.13 -1.99
CA ASN A 336 -5.75 -15.13 -1.04
C ASN A 336 -6.16 -13.74 -1.49
N TYR A 337 -6.91 -13.01 -0.66
CA TYR A 337 -7.34 -11.65 -0.98
C TYR A 337 -7.28 -10.74 0.25
N LEU A 338 -6.68 -9.56 0.10
CA LEU A 338 -6.59 -8.50 1.13
C LEU A 338 -6.13 -8.93 2.55
N GLY A 339 -5.35 -10.01 2.63
CA GLY A 339 -4.79 -10.54 3.89
C GLY A 339 -5.53 -11.74 4.48
N PHE A 340 -6.53 -12.26 3.76
CA PHE A 340 -7.34 -13.41 4.12
C PHE A 340 -7.13 -14.55 3.13
N THR A 341 -7.45 -15.76 3.58
CA THR A 341 -7.46 -16.98 2.78
C THR A 341 -8.86 -17.58 2.85
N PHE A 342 -9.41 -17.95 1.70
CA PHE A 342 -10.71 -18.61 1.57
C PHE A 342 -10.53 -19.90 0.77
N ASP A 343 -10.93 -21.03 1.33
CA ASP A 343 -10.78 -22.38 0.76
C ASP A 343 -12.08 -22.94 0.15
N GLY A 344 -13.08 -22.07 -0.02
CA GLY A 344 -14.41 -22.43 -0.52
C GLY A 344 -15.44 -22.60 0.60
N GLN A 345 -15.00 -22.91 1.82
CA GLN A 345 -15.87 -23.12 2.98
C GLN A 345 -15.54 -22.18 4.13
N ASP A 346 -14.29 -22.09 4.56
CA ASP A 346 -13.84 -21.34 5.73
C ASP A 346 -12.94 -20.15 5.35
N VAL A 347 -12.96 -19.12 6.19
CA VAL A 347 -12.06 -17.98 6.09
C VAL A 347 -11.01 -18.01 7.21
N THR A 348 -9.75 -17.83 6.83
CA THR A 348 -8.63 -17.72 7.76
C THR A 348 -7.80 -16.46 7.51
N LEU A 349 -7.00 -16.07 8.50
CA LEU A 349 -5.95 -15.08 8.29
C LEU A 349 -4.84 -15.70 7.45
N ARG A 350 -4.41 -15.00 6.39
CA ARG A 350 -3.35 -15.49 5.50
C ARG A 350 -2.12 -15.95 6.27
N ASP A 351 -1.68 -17.18 6.02
CA ASP A 351 -0.54 -17.83 6.71
C ASP A 351 0.71 -16.95 6.78
N LYS A 352 0.99 -16.21 5.71
CA LYS A 352 2.13 -15.29 5.64
C LYS A 352 2.06 -14.20 6.71
N THR A 353 0.87 -13.69 7.01
CA THR A 353 0.63 -12.69 8.05
C THR A 353 0.89 -13.29 9.43
N VAL A 354 0.34 -14.48 9.68
CA VAL A 354 0.48 -15.21 10.94
C VAL A 354 1.93 -15.62 11.20
N SER A 355 2.60 -16.16 10.19
CA SER A 355 4.00 -16.57 10.23
C SER A 355 4.91 -15.39 10.52
N LYS A 356 4.69 -14.23 9.89
CA LYS A 356 5.47 -13.02 10.14
C LYS A 356 5.29 -12.48 11.56
N TYR A 357 4.09 -12.61 12.12
CA TYR A 357 3.82 -12.28 13.52
C TYR A 357 4.63 -13.17 14.47
N TYR A 358 4.54 -14.49 14.35
CA TYR A 358 5.27 -15.43 15.20
C TYR A 358 6.79 -15.35 15.01
N TYR A 359 7.27 -15.17 13.78
CA TYR A 359 8.69 -14.94 13.50
C TYR A 359 9.25 -13.74 14.28
N ARG A 360 8.53 -12.61 14.28
CA ARG A 360 8.94 -11.41 15.02
C ARG A 360 8.90 -11.62 16.54
N LEU A 361 7.89 -12.34 17.02
CA LEU A 361 7.77 -12.71 18.43
C LEU A 361 8.98 -13.56 18.87
N TYR A 362 9.21 -14.69 18.18
CA TYR A 362 10.25 -15.63 18.54
C TYR A 362 11.65 -15.06 18.38
N ARG A 363 11.89 -14.16 17.41
CA ARG A 363 13.18 -13.45 17.34
C ARG A 363 13.48 -12.62 18.58
N LYS A 364 12.47 -11.95 19.15
CA LYS A 364 12.66 -11.17 20.38
C LYS A 364 12.87 -12.07 21.58
N ILE A 365 12.07 -13.13 21.72
CA ILE A 365 12.24 -14.10 22.81
C ILE A 365 13.61 -14.79 22.72
N LYS A 366 14.07 -15.17 21.53
CA LYS A 366 15.40 -15.78 21.32
C LYS A 366 16.53 -14.87 21.81
N THR A 367 16.40 -13.55 21.64
CA THR A 367 17.37 -12.60 22.24
C THR A 367 17.32 -12.60 23.77
N ILE A 368 16.13 -12.72 24.38
CA ILE A 368 16.00 -12.81 25.85
C ILE A 368 16.64 -14.12 26.35
N ILE A 369 16.32 -15.25 25.71
CA ILE A 369 16.88 -16.57 26.05
C ILE A 369 18.41 -16.57 25.91
N LYS A 370 18.95 -16.03 24.80
CA LYS A 370 20.41 -16.00 24.57
C LYS A 370 21.18 -15.24 25.66
N ASN A 371 20.55 -14.28 26.33
CA ASN A 371 21.18 -13.53 27.42
C ASN A 371 20.73 -14.05 28.80
N ASN A 372 20.21 -15.28 28.91
CA ASN A 372 19.67 -15.90 30.14
C ASN A 372 18.70 -14.99 30.90
N GLY A 373 17.92 -14.18 30.17
CA GLY A 373 16.98 -13.25 30.79
C GLY A 373 17.62 -12.06 31.53
N VAL A 374 18.90 -11.76 31.31
CA VAL A 374 19.65 -10.68 31.95
C VAL A 374 20.23 -9.71 30.90
N THR A 375 20.28 -8.43 31.22
CA THR A 375 20.91 -7.40 30.37
C THR A 375 22.43 -7.39 30.53
N LYS A 376 23.14 -6.73 29.63
CA LYS A 376 24.60 -6.51 29.77
C LYS A 376 25.02 -5.81 31.08
N LYS A 377 24.09 -5.14 31.76
CA LYS A 377 24.30 -4.46 33.05
C LYS A 377 23.83 -5.29 34.26
N GLY A 378 23.67 -6.60 34.12
CA GLY A 378 23.23 -7.49 35.20
C GLY A 378 21.73 -7.41 35.58
N LYS A 379 20.95 -6.51 34.98
CA LYS A 379 19.52 -6.36 35.31
C LYS A 379 18.65 -7.41 34.61
N ARG A 380 17.68 -8.00 35.32
CA ARG A 380 16.68 -8.92 34.76
C ARG A 380 15.87 -8.25 33.64
N ILE A 381 15.74 -8.92 32.50
CA ILE A 381 14.97 -8.46 31.35
C ILE A 381 13.48 -8.63 31.63
N SER A 382 12.77 -7.51 31.74
CA SER A 382 11.31 -7.53 31.81
C SER A 382 10.69 -8.02 30.50
N SER A 383 9.89 -9.08 30.57
CA SER A 383 9.09 -9.57 29.44
C SER A 383 7.88 -8.68 29.12
N LYS A 384 7.68 -7.57 29.85
CA LYS A 384 6.56 -6.62 29.67
C LYS A 384 6.42 -6.17 28.21
N ASN A 385 7.52 -5.81 27.55
CA ASN A 385 7.50 -5.38 26.16
C ASN A 385 7.12 -6.48 25.17
N VAL A 386 7.41 -7.74 25.47
CA VAL A 386 6.98 -8.88 24.64
C VAL A 386 5.47 -9.04 24.76
N TYR A 387 4.94 -9.09 25.97
CA TYR A 387 3.49 -9.21 26.18
C TYR A 387 2.71 -8.00 25.63
N LEU A 388 3.20 -6.78 25.82
CA LEU A 388 2.55 -5.59 25.24
C LEU A 388 2.55 -5.62 23.70
N LYS A 389 3.58 -6.17 23.05
CA LYS A 389 3.62 -6.19 21.58
C LYS A 389 2.93 -7.39 20.94
N TYR A 390 2.87 -8.52 21.63
CA TYR A 390 2.46 -9.82 21.07
C TYR A 390 1.39 -10.53 21.92
N SER A 391 0.68 -9.81 22.76
CA SER A 391 -0.43 -10.42 23.49
C SER A 391 -1.59 -9.48 23.76
N ILE A 392 -2.68 -10.07 24.24
CA ILE A 392 -3.88 -9.37 24.69
C ILE A 392 -3.57 -8.20 25.64
N LYS A 393 -2.48 -8.28 26.42
CA LYS A 393 -2.06 -7.25 27.38
C LYS A 393 -1.77 -5.90 26.74
N GLY A 394 -1.37 -5.88 25.47
CA GLY A 394 -1.19 -4.63 24.72
C GLY A 394 -2.35 -4.23 23.85
N SER A 395 -3.42 -5.04 23.78
CA SER A 395 -4.53 -4.78 22.87
C SER A 395 -5.31 -3.49 23.21
N LYS A 396 -5.33 -3.10 24.50
CA LYS A 396 -5.97 -1.90 25.04
C LYS A 396 -5.02 -0.69 25.21
N LYS A 397 -3.74 -0.79 24.79
CA LYS A 397 -2.77 0.30 24.98
C LYS A 397 -2.48 1.05 23.68
N GLY A 398 -2.60 2.39 23.71
CA GLY A 398 -2.26 3.25 22.58
C GLY A 398 -3.02 2.86 21.31
N LYS A 399 -2.29 2.65 20.19
CA LYS A 399 -2.87 2.20 18.92
C LYS A 399 -3.19 0.70 18.84
N GLY A 400 -2.94 -0.07 19.91
CA GLY A 400 -3.09 -1.52 19.94
C GLY A 400 -1.93 -2.29 19.32
N ASN A 401 -2.12 -3.59 19.10
CA ASN A 401 -1.12 -4.48 18.50
C ASN A 401 -1.77 -5.45 17.49
N PHE A 402 -1.05 -6.48 17.04
CA PHE A 402 -1.61 -7.45 16.08
C PHE A 402 -2.85 -8.17 16.62
N ILE A 403 -2.94 -8.43 17.93
CA ILE A 403 -4.14 -9.02 18.54
C ILE A 403 -5.33 -8.05 18.47
N THR A 404 -5.12 -6.74 18.54
CA THR A 404 -6.18 -5.74 18.29
C THR A 404 -6.71 -5.86 16.86
N TYR A 405 -5.83 -6.12 15.88
CA TYR A 405 -6.26 -6.39 14.50
C TYR A 405 -7.07 -7.69 14.41
N VAL A 406 -6.57 -8.79 14.99
CA VAL A 406 -7.28 -10.09 15.01
C VAL A 406 -8.67 -9.95 15.63
N LYS A 407 -8.83 -9.20 16.71
CA LYS A 407 -10.14 -8.95 17.33
C LYS A 407 -11.13 -8.24 16.41
N ARG A 408 -10.67 -7.26 15.62
CA ARG A 408 -11.54 -6.60 14.62
C ARG A 408 -11.94 -7.56 13.51
N VAL A 409 -11.02 -8.45 13.12
CA VAL A 409 -11.31 -9.52 12.17
C VAL A 409 -12.39 -10.45 12.73
N GLU A 410 -12.25 -10.92 13.97
CA GLU A 410 -13.25 -11.75 14.65
C GLU A 410 -14.62 -11.07 14.74
N GLN A 411 -14.66 -9.75 14.95
CA GLN A 411 -15.93 -9.01 14.97
C GLN A 411 -16.60 -8.95 13.59
N ILE A 412 -15.84 -8.76 12.52
CA ILE A 412 -16.37 -8.62 11.15
C ILE A 412 -16.69 -9.98 10.53
N PHE A 413 -15.88 -11.00 10.83
CA PHE A 413 -16.05 -12.40 10.42
C PHE A 413 -16.54 -13.23 11.62
N SER A 414 -17.65 -12.82 12.25
CA SER A 414 -18.17 -13.42 13.49
C SER A 414 -18.44 -14.93 13.40
N ASN A 415 -18.79 -15.41 12.21
CA ASN A 415 -19.17 -16.80 11.99
C ASN A 415 -17.98 -17.69 11.59
N GLU A 416 -16.79 -17.13 11.42
CA GLU A 416 -15.61 -17.84 10.94
C GLU A 416 -14.73 -18.28 12.11
N LYS A 417 -14.73 -19.57 12.44
CA LYS A 417 -13.89 -20.08 13.53
C LYS A 417 -12.39 -19.99 13.19
N GLY A 418 -12.05 -20.07 11.90
CA GLY A 418 -10.68 -20.05 11.39
C GLY A 418 -9.91 -18.76 11.70
N VAL A 419 -10.57 -17.60 11.69
CA VAL A 419 -9.89 -16.31 11.96
C VAL A 419 -9.49 -16.12 13.42
N ALA A 420 -10.14 -16.83 14.35
CA ALA A 420 -9.95 -16.68 15.79
C ALA A 420 -8.78 -17.52 16.38
N GLN A 421 -8.16 -18.39 15.59
CA GLN A 421 -7.19 -19.37 16.10
C GLN A 421 -5.96 -18.73 16.79
N ILE A 422 -5.55 -17.53 16.34
CA ILE A 422 -4.37 -16.83 16.86
C ILE A 422 -4.62 -16.25 18.26
N SER A 423 -5.82 -15.70 18.49
CA SER A 423 -6.15 -15.02 19.75
C SER A 423 -6.22 -16.00 20.92
N ARG A 424 -6.50 -17.29 20.68
CA ARG A 424 -6.65 -18.29 21.75
C ARG A 424 -5.32 -18.77 22.35
N LYS A 425 -4.29 -19.01 21.54
CA LYS A 425 -3.05 -19.72 22.00
C LYS A 425 -1.83 -18.82 22.21
N HIS A 426 -1.93 -17.50 21.96
CA HIS A 426 -0.76 -16.62 21.93
C HIS A 426 -0.05 -16.46 23.30
N MET A 427 -0.79 -16.36 24.42
CA MET A 427 -0.20 -16.25 25.77
C MET A 427 0.59 -17.50 26.15
N GLN A 428 0.00 -18.68 25.93
CA GLN A 428 0.64 -19.98 26.18
C GLN A 428 1.90 -20.14 25.34
N LYS A 429 1.84 -19.79 24.04
CA LYS A 429 3.02 -19.83 23.15
C LYS A 429 4.15 -18.91 23.63
N ILE A 430 3.85 -17.73 24.16
CA ILE A 430 4.86 -16.84 24.75
C ILE A 430 5.47 -17.49 26.00
N ARG A 431 4.64 -17.95 26.94
CA ARG A 431 5.11 -18.52 28.21
C ARG A 431 5.96 -19.77 27.98
N LYS A 432 5.52 -20.69 27.10
CA LYS A 432 6.27 -21.91 26.72
C LYS A 432 7.68 -21.60 26.21
N GLN A 433 7.87 -20.51 25.47
CA GLN A 433 9.20 -20.13 25.00
C GLN A 433 10.03 -19.44 26.09
N LEU A 434 9.43 -18.58 26.92
CA LEU A 434 10.15 -17.91 28.01
C LEU A 434 10.59 -18.86 29.11
N ASN A 435 9.89 -19.98 29.34
CA ASN A 435 10.30 -21.01 30.30
C ASN A 435 11.57 -21.76 29.90
N LYS A 436 12.13 -21.51 28.71
CA LYS A 436 13.43 -22.05 28.27
C LYS A 436 14.64 -21.26 28.80
N ILE A 437 14.40 -20.17 29.53
CA ILE A 437 15.45 -19.44 30.24
C ILE A 437 15.85 -20.33 31.41
N LYS A 438 17.09 -20.83 31.39
CA LYS A 438 17.69 -21.56 32.52
C LYS A 438 17.93 -20.61 33.68
#